data_AF-A0A5C7R2H1-F1
#
_entry.id   AF-A0A5C7R2H1-F1
#
_cell.length_a   1.000
_cell.length_b   1.000
_cell.length_c   1.000
_cell.angle_alpha   90.00
_cell.angle_beta   90.00
_cell.angle_gamma   90.00
#
_symmetry.space_group_name_H-M   'P 1'
#
loop_
_entity.id
_entity.type
_entity.pdbx_description
1 polymer ?
#
loop_
_entity_poly.entity_id
_entity_poly.type
_entity_poly.pdbx_seq_one_letter_code
_entity_poly.pdbx_strand_id
1 'polypeptide(L)'
;MARLLHHFVPVFTFGLALDEKVTAGQASEAALAVVARARELIDRGKAAAQADGKRPDQVDGAAFAVVAWIDEIMARNPTWLVSGTPPLQVAMFNTNNAGNEFFQHLSALKQDQDEVREVYYHAILCGFVGQYYYENGDTGELGKLKELHGRQLPIAPAPIHTLREEKITPQPYAVPDPSGPKYPRQWDRLLLRIGALVALLIPLLYLAWLLLNPKPSILAPVQKELAAFPCSALEASVDEGEGSVKVTGHVSRADDIAAVKQRVLSVQGVKSADVQVEHRIWPHCEVVEILKAYKARNDDGQYGLTVTPFTGHSERFIEGEKITVKVTEPNYEGYLYVDYYTVTGDVAHIFPHPQESESGRTFGGSEQLTIGEEGRGWVVCPPLGQELITVISSPTPLYTEALVESEPAKDYLPKLRRMLDANRGNAKLAAAYLFMQTEPAEGTDKQAALVACGVGVAPAEETPPAVDDATEAPAEEPAP
;
A
#
# COMPACT_ATOMS: atom_id res chain seq x y z
N MET A 1 -70.12 -11.62 0.27
CA MET A 1 -69.65 -11.88 -1.11
C MET A 1 -68.38 -12.69 -1.01
N ALA A 2 -68.15 -13.62 -1.94
CA ALA A 2 -66.89 -14.36 -1.98
C ALA A 2 -65.72 -13.40 -2.29
N ARG A 3 -64.54 -13.70 -1.73
CA ARG A 3 -63.30 -13.00 -2.06
C ARG A 3 -62.71 -13.59 -3.34
N LEU A 4 -61.90 -12.81 -4.04
CA LEU A 4 -61.30 -13.22 -5.31
C LEU A 4 -60.56 -14.56 -5.20
N LEU A 5 -59.83 -14.78 -4.10
CA LEU A 5 -59.15 -16.05 -3.80
C LEU A 5 -60.10 -17.26 -3.87
N HIS A 6 -61.32 -17.16 -3.32
CA HIS A 6 -62.27 -18.29 -3.27
C HIS A 6 -62.65 -18.82 -4.67
N HIS A 7 -62.66 -17.96 -5.68
CA HIS A 7 -62.96 -18.36 -7.06
C HIS A 7 -61.80 -19.13 -7.72
N PHE A 8 -60.57 -18.93 -7.25
CA PHE A 8 -59.37 -19.60 -7.75
C PHE A 8 -58.91 -20.79 -6.89
N VAL A 9 -59.51 -21.02 -5.71
CA VAL A 9 -59.23 -22.20 -4.86
C VAL A 9 -59.25 -23.52 -5.65
N PRO A 10 -60.19 -23.80 -6.57
CA PRO A 10 -60.16 -25.04 -7.35
C PRO A 10 -58.87 -25.22 -8.17
N VAL A 11 -58.27 -24.13 -8.65
CA VAL A 11 -56.99 -24.17 -9.37
C VAL A 11 -55.85 -24.48 -8.40
N PHE A 12 -55.84 -23.87 -7.21
CA PHE A 12 -54.88 -24.18 -6.15
C PHE A 12 -54.97 -25.64 -5.68
N THR A 13 -56.19 -26.17 -5.48
CA THR A 13 -56.38 -27.58 -5.14
C THR A 13 -55.84 -28.50 -6.23
N PHE A 14 -56.14 -28.19 -7.50
CA PHE A 14 -55.63 -28.96 -8.64
C PHE A 14 -54.10 -28.90 -8.73
N GLY A 15 -53.50 -27.71 -8.61
CA GLY A 15 -52.04 -27.54 -8.66
C GLY A 15 -51.31 -28.22 -7.51
N LEU A 16 -51.84 -28.18 -6.27
CA LEU A 16 -51.24 -28.88 -5.13
C LEU A 16 -51.29 -30.40 -5.29
N ALA A 17 -52.42 -30.94 -5.77
CA ALA A 17 -52.53 -32.37 -6.08
C ALA A 17 -51.60 -32.78 -7.23
N LEU A 18 -51.34 -31.88 -8.18
CA LEU A 18 -50.38 -32.07 -9.26
C LEU A 18 -48.94 -32.06 -8.73
N ASP A 19 -48.58 -31.11 -7.87
CA ASP A 19 -47.26 -30.97 -7.27
C ASP A 19 -46.89 -32.20 -6.41
N GLU A 20 -47.86 -32.75 -5.67
CA GLU A 20 -47.69 -34.01 -4.93
C GLU A 20 -47.37 -35.18 -5.88
N LYS A 21 -48.13 -35.33 -6.98
CA LYS A 21 -47.88 -36.36 -8.00
C LYS A 21 -46.53 -36.19 -8.70
N VAL A 22 -46.14 -34.96 -9.02
CA VAL A 22 -44.85 -34.64 -9.67
C VAL A 22 -43.70 -34.99 -8.73
N THR A 23 -43.79 -34.58 -7.47
CA THR A 23 -42.79 -34.88 -6.43
C THR A 23 -42.65 -36.37 -6.17
N ALA A 24 -43.77 -37.11 -6.20
CA ALA A 24 -43.78 -38.57 -6.06
C ALA A 24 -43.34 -39.33 -7.33
N GLY A 25 -43.10 -38.63 -8.45
CA GLY A 25 -42.78 -39.27 -9.73
C GLY A 25 -43.94 -40.06 -10.35
N GLN A 26 -45.18 -39.76 -9.96
CA GLN A 26 -46.40 -40.48 -10.35
C GLN A 26 -47.24 -39.71 -11.40
N ALA A 27 -46.83 -38.50 -11.77
CA ALA A 27 -47.49 -37.70 -12.79
C ALA A 27 -47.28 -38.31 -14.19
N SER A 28 -48.30 -39.04 -14.67
CA SER A 28 -48.27 -39.80 -15.93
C SER A 28 -49.23 -39.25 -16.99
N GLU A 29 -50.05 -38.28 -16.61
CA GLU A 29 -50.98 -37.60 -17.50
C GLU A 29 -50.25 -36.83 -18.61
N ALA A 30 -50.84 -36.79 -19.81
CA ALA A 30 -50.29 -36.03 -20.93
C ALA A 30 -50.33 -34.52 -20.63
N ALA A 31 -49.25 -33.80 -20.96
CA ALA A 31 -49.12 -32.36 -20.70
C ALA A 31 -50.32 -31.55 -21.23
N LEU A 32 -50.79 -31.86 -22.45
CA LEU A 32 -51.95 -31.21 -23.06
C LEU A 32 -53.22 -31.34 -22.22
N ALA A 33 -53.47 -32.51 -21.60
CA ALA A 33 -54.64 -32.73 -20.76
C ALA A 33 -54.54 -31.93 -19.44
N VAL A 34 -53.34 -31.84 -18.86
CA VAL A 34 -53.07 -31.04 -17.65
C VAL A 34 -53.26 -29.55 -17.94
N VAL A 35 -52.68 -29.04 -19.03
CA VAL A 35 -52.85 -27.63 -19.47
C VAL A 35 -54.32 -27.33 -19.75
N ALA A 36 -55.02 -28.19 -20.48
CA ALA A 36 -56.44 -28.00 -20.77
C ALA A 36 -57.30 -27.95 -19.50
N ARG A 37 -57.03 -28.83 -18.53
CA ARG A 37 -57.75 -28.86 -17.26
C ARG A 37 -57.47 -27.62 -16.41
N ALA A 38 -56.21 -27.22 -16.30
CA ALA A 38 -55.82 -25.99 -15.61
C ALA A 38 -56.50 -24.76 -16.24
N ARG A 39 -56.47 -24.65 -17.57
CA ARG A 39 -57.14 -23.57 -18.31
C ARG A 39 -58.64 -23.51 -18.03
N GLU A 40 -59.32 -24.64 -18.10
CA GLU A 40 -60.76 -24.75 -17.82
C GLU A 40 -61.09 -24.24 -16.40
N LEU A 41 -60.30 -24.63 -15.39
CA LEU A 41 -60.51 -24.20 -14.01
C LEU A 41 -60.27 -22.70 -13.84
N ILE A 42 -59.25 -22.15 -14.50
CA ILE A 42 -58.96 -20.71 -14.47
C ILE A 42 -60.09 -19.93 -15.15
N ASP A 43 -60.53 -20.33 -16.34
CA ASP A 43 -61.61 -19.65 -17.06
C ASP A 43 -62.93 -19.69 -16.27
N ARG A 44 -63.23 -20.83 -15.62
CA ARG A 44 -64.38 -20.96 -14.72
C ARG A 44 -64.25 -20.04 -13.49
N GLY A 45 -63.07 -19.96 -12.89
CA GLY A 45 -62.79 -19.05 -11.77
C GLY A 45 -62.99 -17.59 -12.16
N LYS A 46 -62.48 -17.19 -13.33
CA LYS A 46 -62.67 -15.84 -13.89
C LYS A 46 -64.15 -15.51 -14.11
N ALA A 47 -64.89 -16.41 -14.76
CA ALA A 47 -66.31 -16.22 -15.03
C ALA A 47 -67.14 -16.12 -13.73
N ALA A 48 -66.84 -16.95 -12.73
CA ALA A 48 -67.51 -16.90 -11.44
C ALA A 48 -67.22 -15.60 -10.67
N ALA A 49 -65.95 -15.14 -10.67
CA ALA A 49 -65.58 -13.88 -10.02
C ALA A 49 -66.25 -12.67 -10.69
N GLN A 50 -66.34 -12.65 -12.02
CA GLN A 50 -67.04 -11.59 -12.77
C GLN A 50 -68.55 -11.61 -12.50
N ALA A 51 -69.17 -12.80 -12.41
CA ALA A 51 -70.58 -12.93 -12.06
C ALA A 51 -70.88 -12.43 -10.64
N ASP A 52 -69.93 -12.58 -9.71
CA ASP A 52 -69.97 -12.04 -8.35
C ASP A 52 -69.62 -10.53 -8.28
N GLY A 53 -69.44 -9.87 -9.45
CA GLY A 53 -69.25 -8.42 -9.56
C GLY A 53 -67.81 -7.94 -9.34
N LYS A 54 -66.81 -8.84 -9.38
CA LYS A 54 -65.39 -8.44 -9.28
C LYS A 54 -64.94 -7.70 -10.53
N ARG A 55 -64.06 -6.71 -10.35
CA ARG A 55 -63.56 -5.86 -11.46
C ARG A 55 -62.74 -6.70 -12.45
N PRO A 56 -62.96 -6.58 -13.78
CA PRO A 56 -62.27 -7.39 -14.78
C PRO A 56 -60.73 -7.36 -14.68
N ASP A 57 -60.14 -6.19 -14.43
CA ASP A 57 -58.69 -6.02 -14.29
C ASP A 57 -58.12 -6.74 -13.05
N GLN A 58 -58.88 -6.78 -11.95
CA GLN A 58 -58.47 -7.53 -10.75
C GLN A 58 -58.58 -9.04 -10.98
N VAL A 59 -59.62 -9.47 -11.70
CA VAL A 59 -59.80 -10.87 -12.09
C VAL A 59 -58.67 -11.34 -13.00
N ASP A 60 -58.26 -10.52 -13.98
CA ASP A 60 -57.12 -10.82 -14.85
C ASP A 60 -55.79 -10.84 -14.08
N GLY A 61 -55.58 -9.89 -13.17
CA GLY A 61 -54.40 -9.86 -12.30
C GLY A 61 -54.28 -11.08 -11.40
N ALA A 62 -55.39 -11.55 -10.82
CA ALA A 62 -55.41 -12.78 -10.02
C ALA A 62 -55.19 -14.03 -10.89
N ALA A 63 -55.77 -14.08 -12.09
CA ALA A 63 -55.55 -15.18 -13.02
C ALA A 63 -54.08 -15.28 -13.45
N PHE A 64 -53.39 -14.16 -13.62
CA PHE A 64 -51.95 -14.14 -13.93
C PHE A 64 -51.13 -14.83 -12.84
N ALA A 65 -51.38 -14.51 -11.56
CA ALA A 65 -50.67 -15.12 -10.43
C ALA A 65 -50.83 -16.65 -10.41
N VAL A 66 -52.05 -17.12 -10.62
CA VAL A 66 -52.38 -18.55 -10.63
C VAL A 66 -51.73 -19.26 -11.83
N VAL A 67 -51.71 -18.61 -13.00
CA VAL A 67 -51.03 -19.12 -14.21
C VAL A 67 -49.52 -19.24 -13.99
N ALA A 68 -48.87 -18.21 -13.45
CA ALA A 68 -47.44 -18.25 -13.17
C ALA A 68 -47.08 -19.40 -12.22
N TRP A 69 -47.88 -19.60 -11.17
CA TRP A 69 -47.68 -20.65 -10.19
C TRP A 69 -47.88 -22.07 -10.74
N ILE A 70 -48.97 -22.31 -11.47
CA ILE A 70 -49.22 -23.65 -12.01
C ILE A 70 -48.24 -24.02 -13.11
N ASP A 71 -47.81 -23.06 -13.94
CA ASP A 71 -46.75 -23.30 -14.94
C ASP A 71 -45.41 -23.66 -14.29
N GLU A 72 -45.07 -23.07 -13.14
CA GLU A 72 -43.87 -23.45 -12.38
C GLU A 72 -43.95 -24.91 -11.89
N ILE A 73 -45.10 -25.33 -11.35
CA ILE A 73 -45.32 -26.73 -10.96
C ILE A 73 -45.16 -27.65 -12.16
N MET A 74 -45.72 -27.28 -13.31
CA MET A 74 -45.62 -28.06 -14.53
C MET A 74 -44.19 -28.14 -15.06
N ALA A 75 -43.41 -27.06 -14.94
CA ALA A 75 -42.01 -27.02 -15.37
C ALA A 75 -41.10 -27.95 -14.55
N ARG A 76 -41.50 -28.34 -13.33
CA ARG A 76 -40.76 -29.31 -12.48
C ARG A 76 -40.82 -30.73 -13.03
N ASN A 77 -41.76 -31.07 -13.92
CA ASN A 77 -41.84 -32.38 -14.56
C ASN A 77 -41.08 -32.39 -15.90
N PRO A 78 -39.95 -33.12 -16.02
CA PRO A 78 -39.15 -33.14 -17.25
C PRO A 78 -39.92 -33.63 -18.48
N THR A 79 -40.90 -34.52 -18.30
CA THR A 79 -41.68 -35.09 -19.42
C THR A 79 -42.59 -34.06 -20.07
N TRP A 80 -43.12 -33.13 -19.29
CA TRP A 80 -43.98 -32.06 -19.80
C TRP A 80 -43.16 -30.96 -20.47
N LEU A 81 -41.94 -30.70 -19.97
CA LEU A 81 -41.02 -29.73 -20.56
C LEU A 81 -40.66 -30.08 -22.02
N VAL A 82 -40.53 -31.38 -22.33
CA VAL A 82 -40.21 -31.86 -23.70
C VAL A 82 -41.44 -32.16 -24.56
N SER A 83 -42.66 -31.99 -24.04
CA SER A 83 -43.90 -32.36 -24.73
C SER A 83 -44.27 -31.43 -25.90
N GLY A 84 -43.65 -30.26 -25.99
CA GLY A 84 -43.99 -29.22 -26.98
C GLY A 84 -45.34 -28.53 -26.74
N THR A 85 -46.03 -28.83 -25.63
CA THR A 85 -47.28 -28.13 -25.26
C THR A 85 -46.92 -26.72 -24.76
N PRO A 86 -47.53 -25.65 -25.30
CA PRO A 86 -47.23 -24.30 -24.84
C PRO A 86 -47.72 -24.08 -23.40
N PRO A 87 -46.91 -23.42 -22.54
CA PRO A 87 -47.31 -23.13 -21.16
C PRO A 87 -48.44 -22.09 -21.11
N LEU A 88 -49.20 -22.07 -20.01
CA LEU A 88 -50.38 -21.22 -19.89
C LEU A 88 -50.04 -19.73 -19.93
N GLN A 89 -48.88 -19.32 -19.42
CA GLN A 89 -48.39 -17.95 -19.48
C GLN A 89 -48.29 -17.43 -20.91
N VAL A 90 -47.88 -18.28 -21.86
CA VAL A 90 -47.83 -17.94 -23.29
C VAL A 90 -49.24 -17.91 -23.86
N ALA A 91 -50.04 -18.95 -23.59
CA ALA A 91 -51.38 -19.11 -24.17
C ALA A 91 -52.43 -18.10 -23.65
N MET A 92 -52.24 -17.56 -22.43
CA MET A 92 -53.20 -16.67 -21.78
C MET A 92 -52.75 -15.21 -21.71
N PHE A 93 -51.44 -14.98 -21.57
CA PHE A 93 -50.89 -13.65 -21.30
C PHE A 93 -49.80 -13.22 -22.29
N ASN A 94 -49.46 -14.05 -23.28
CA ASN A 94 -48.43 -13.78 -24.28
C ASN A 94 -47.07 -13.41 -23.67
N THR A 95 -46.72 -14.04 -22.54
CA THR A 95 -45.40 -13.91 -21.89
C THR A 95 -44.76 -15.28 -21.70
N ASN A 96 -43.44 -15.33 -21.70
CA ASN A 96 -42.62 -16.50 -21.34
C ASN A 96 -41.79 -16.26 -20.07
N ASN A 97 -42.04 -15.17 -19.35
CA ASN A 97 -41.24 -14.68 -18.23
C ASN A 97 -42.10 -14.42 -16.98
N ALA A 98 -43.20 -15.16 -16.83
CA ALA A 98 -44.16 -14.96 -15.75
C ALA A 98 -43.52 -15.12 -14.36
N GLY A 99 -42.48 -15.95 -14.22
CA GLY A 99 -41.72 -16.15 -12.98
C GLY A 99 -41.07 -14.87 -12.42
N ASN A 100 -40.61 -13.97 -13.30
CA ASN A 100 -40.00 -12.70 -12.92
C ASN A 100 -41.07 -11.59 -12.85
N GLU A 101 -41.97 -11.55 -13.83
CA GLU A 101 -43.06 -10.56 -13.89
C GLU A 101 -44.02 -10.67 -12.69
N PHE A 102 -44.15 -11.86 -12.09
CA PHE A 102 -44.97 -12.07 -10.90
C PHE A 102 -44.66 -11.08 -9.77
N PHE A 103 -43.39 -10.95 -9.38
CA PHE A 103 -43.00 -10.04 -8.29
C PHE A 103 -43.06 -8.57 -8.69
N GLN A 104 -42.89 -8.27 -9.98
CA GLN A 104 -43.10 -6.92 -10.53
C GLN A 104 -44.58 -6.52 -10.44
N HIS A 105 -45.50 -7.42 -10.82
CA HIS A 105 -46.94 -7.18 -10.68
C HIS A 105 -47.34 -7.05 -9.20
N LEU A 106 -46.85 -7.93 -8.33
CA LEU A 106 -47.15 -7.91 -6.89
C LEU A 106 -46.74 -6.60 -6.21
N SER A 107 -45.55 -6.08 -6.55
CA SER A 107 -45.05 -4.81 -6.02
C SER A 107 -45.78 -3.59 -6.59
N ALA A 108 -46.31 -3.68 -7.82
CA ALA A 108 -47.09 -2.62 -8.46
C ALA A 108 -48.56 -2.53 -8.00
N LEU A 109 -49.06 -3.54 -7.26
CA LEU A 109 -50.44 -3.55 -6.77
C LEU A 109 -50.71 -2.37 -5.83
N LYS A 110 -51.84 -1.70 -6.05
CA LYS A 110 -52.33 -0.59 -5.22
C LYS A 110 -53.10 -1.09 -4.00
N GLN A 111 -53.42 -0.18 -3.08
CA GLN A 111 -54.13 -0.50 -1.83
C GLN A 111 -55.57 -1.02 -2.07
N ASP A 112 -56.21 -0.63 -3.18
CA ASP A 112 -57.54 -1.08 -3.61
C ASP A 112 -57.53 -2.44 -4.36
N GLN A 113 -56.36 -3.07 -4.50
CA GLN A 113 -56.15 -4.38 -5.13
C GLN A 113 -55.71 -5.44 -4.10
N ASP A 114 -56.18 -5.30 -2.87
CA ASP A 114 -55.87 -6.14 -1.71
C ASP A 114 -56.31 -7.60 -1.89
N GLU A 115 -57.46 -7.86 -2.51
CA GLU A 115 -57.90 -9.21 -2.88
C GLU A 115 -57.04 -9.84 -3.99
N VAL A 116 -56.46 -9.06 -4.91
CA VAL A 116 -55.49 -9.56 -5.90
C VAL A 116 -54.19 -9.93 -5.20
N ARG A 117 -53.74 -9.06 -4.29
CA ARG A 117 -52.55 -9.31 -3.46
C ARG A 117 -52.69 -10.61 -2.65
N GLU A 118 -53.88 -10.90 -2.15
CA GLU A 118 -54.18 -12.16 -1.46
C GLU A 118 -53.97 -13.39 -2.34
N VAL A 119 -54.34 -13.34 -3.62
CA VAL A 119 -54.11 -14.46 -4.56
C VAL A 119 -52.61 -14.67 -4.83
N TYR A 120 -51.85 -13.60 -5.05
CA TYR A 120 -50.40 -13.66 -5.19
C TYR A 120 -49.73 -14.22 -3.92
N TYR A 121 -50.14 -13.72 -2.76
CA TYR A 121 -49.63 -14.18 -1.48
C TYR A 121 -49.92 -15.66 -1.26
N HIS A 122 -51.13 -16.12 -1.60
CA HIS A 122 -51.50 -17.53 -1.51
C HIS A 122 -50.64 -18.41 -2.41
N ALA A 123 -50.34 -17.98 -3.64
CA ALA A 123 -49.42 -18.69 -4.53
C ALA A 123 -48.01 -18.85 -3.94
N ILE A 124 -47.47 -17.79 -3.30
CA ILE A 124 -46.18 -17.85 -2.59
C ILE A 124 -46.24 -18.84 -1.41
N LEU A 125 -47.35 -18.87 -0.66
CA LEU A 125 -47.55 -19.85 0.42
C LEU A 125 -47.66 -21.29 -0.09
N CYS A 126 -48.22 -21.48 -1.29
CA CYS A 126 -48.27 -22.76 -1.99
C CYS A 126 -46.96 -23.11 -2.73
N GLY A 127 -45.84 -22.46 -2.38
CA GLY A 127 -44.51 -22.85 -2.85
C GLY A 127 -44.12 -22.29 -4.21
N PHE A 128 -44.75 -21.20 -4.68
CA PHE A 128 -44.23 -20.42 -5.80
C PHE A 128 -42.91 -19.76 -5.41
N VAL A 129 -41.88 -19.95 -6.22
CA VAL A 129 -40.55 -19.38 -5.96
C VAL A 129 -40.15 -18.35 -7.02
N GLY A 130 -40.49 -18.59 -8.30
CA GLY A 130 -40.18 -17.73 -9.43
C GLY A 130 -38.70 -17.38 -9.52
N GLN A 131 -38.39 -16.09 -9.59
CA GLN A 131 -37.01 -15.58 -9.70
C GLN A 131 -36.10 -15.91 -8.50
N TYR A 132 -36.65 -16.35 -7.36
CA TYR A 132 -35.91 -16.63 -6.13
C TYR A 132 -35.54 -18.11 -5.95
N TYR A 133 -35.45 -18.89 -7.04
CA TYR A 133 -35.26 -20.36 -7.00
C TYR A 133 -34.00 -20.84 -6.27
N TYR A 134 -33.05 -19.94 -6.00
CA TYR A 134 -31.80 -20.22 -5.28
C TYR A 134 -31.92 -20.07 -3.76
N GLU A 135 -33.01 -19.52 -3.24
CA GLU A 135 -33.23 -19.34 -1.80
C GLU A 135 -33.87 -20.57 -1.18
N ASN A 136 -33.38 -20.97 0.00
CA ASN A 136 -33.93 -22.07 0.77
C ASN A 136 -34.51 -21.54 2.09
N GLY A 137 -35.81 -21.74 2.31
CA GLY A 137 -36.51 -21.34 3.52
C GLY A 137 -36.93 -19.86 3.56
N ASP A 138 -37.40 -19.42 4.72
CA ASP A 138 -38.02 -18.09 4.92
C ASP A 138 -37.05 -17.01 5.41
N THR A 139 -35.74 -17.25 5.39
CA THR A 139 -34.71 -16.29 5.85
C THR A 139 -34.17 -15.37 4.74
N GLY A 140 -34.49 -15.66 3.47
CA GLY A 140 -34.08 -14.89 2.30
C GLY A 140 -35.00 -13.72 1.93
N GLU A 141 -34.82 -13.18 0.71
CA GLU A 141 -35.67 -12.12 0.15
C GLU A 141 -37.12 -12.58 -0.03
N LEU A 142 -37.36 -13.84 -0.38
CA LEU A 142 -38.72 -14.38 -0.49
C LEU A 142 -39.44 -14.34 0.87
N GLY A 143 -38.73 -14.62 1.95
CA GLY A 143 -39.24 -14.50 3.32
C GLY A 143 -39.61 -13.06 3.69
N LYS A 144 -38.77 -12.09 3.32
CA LYS A 144 -39.04 -10.65 3.52
C LYS A 144 -40.27 -10.20 2.71
N LEU A 145 -40.43 -10.69 1.48
CA LEU A 145 -41.60 -10.38 0.64
C LEU A 145 -42.89 -10.97 1.22
N LYS A 146 -42.84 -12.20 1.77
CA LYS A 146 -43.97 -12.78 2.52
C LYS A 146 -44.35 -11.89 3.70
N GLU A 147 -43.40 -11.46 4.51
CA GLU A 147 -43.70 -10.59 5.66
C GLU A 147 -44.27 -9.24 5.24
N LEU A 148 -43.67 -8.59 4.24
CA LEU A 148 -44.08 -7.25 3.76
C LEU A 148 -45.49 -7.26 3.19
N HIS A 149 -45.82 -8.25 2.36
CA HIS A 149 -47.15 -8.33 1.72
C HIS A 149 -48.20 -8.94 2.64
N GLY A 150 -47.83 -9.84 3.56
CA GLY A 150 -48.75 -10.40 4.55
C GLY A 150 -49.42 -9.33 5.42
N ARG A 151 -48.67 -8.29 5.82
CA ARG A 151 -49.20 -7.15 6.59
C ARG A 151 -50.19 -6.26 5.81
N GLN A 152 -50.20 -6.36 4.48
CA GLN A 152 -51.05 -5.56 3.60
C GLN A 152 -52.29 -6.33 3.12
N LEU A 153 -52.48 -7.56 3.58
CA LEU A 153 -53.65 -8.36 3.22
C LEU A 153 -54.90 -7.89 3.96
N PRO A 154 -56.10 -8.11 3.38
CA PRO A 154 -57.33 -7.73 4.07
C PRO A 154 -57.59 -8.56 5.33
N ILE A 155 -56.99 -9.75 5.41
CA ILE A 155 -56.86 -10.54 6.64
C ILE A 155 -55.38 -10.85 6.79
N ALA A 156 -54.70 -10.11 7.66
CA ALA A 156 -53.28 -10.33 7.92
C ALA A 156 -53.07 -11.71 8.57
N PRO A 157 -52.05 -12.47 8.16
CA PRO A 157 -51.72 -13.74 8.79
C PRO A 157 -51.23 -13.48 10.21
N ALA A 158 -51.54 -14.41 11.13
CA ALA A 158 -51.09 -14.31 12.51
C ALA A 158 -49.55 -14.33 12.59
N PRO A 159 -48.91 -13.46 13.40
CA PRO A 159 -47.46 -13.42 13.49
C PRO A 159 -46.94 -14.71 14.13
N ILE A 160 -46.14 -15.48 13.39
CA ILE A 160 -45.68 -16.81 13.86
C ILE A 160 -44.92 -16.72 15.19
N HIS A 161 -44.21 -15.61 15.42
CA HIS A 161 -43.46 -15.36 16.64
C HIS A 161 -44.33 -15.01 17.86
N THR A 162 -45.57 -14.53 17.65
CA THR A 162 -46.53 -14.23 18.72
C THR A 162 -47.55 -15.35 18.92
N LEU A 163 -47.61 -16.39 18.07
CA LEU A 163 -48.60 -17.48 18.20
C LEU A 163 -48.59 -18.19 19.57
N ARG A 164 -47.47 -18.19 20.28
CA ARG A 164 -47.39 -18.73 21.65
C ARG A 164 -48.10 -17.83 22.67
N GLU A 165 -48.13 -16.53 22.42
CA GLU A 165 -48.66 -15.51 23.32
C GLU A 165 -50.09 -15.11 22.92
N GLU A 166 -50.42 -15.21 21.64
CA GLU A 166 -51.73 -14.92 21.09
C GLU A 166 -52.73 -16.04 21.36
N LYS A 167 -53.91 -15.62 21.77
CA LYS A 167 -54.99 -16.46 22.24
C LYS A 167 -55.86 -16.88 21.05
N ILE A 168 -55.45 -17.95 20.36
CA ILE A 168 -56.02 -18.38 19.06
C ILE A 168 -57.39 -19.11 19.20
N THR A 169 -57.83 -19.52 20.40
CA THR A 169 -59.12 -20.19 20.62
C THR A 169 -59.94 -19.53 21.72
N PRO A 170 -61.29 -19.62 21.71
CA PRO A 170 -62.13 -19.05 22.77
C PRO A 170 -62.07 -19.81 24.11
N GLN A 171 -61.03 -20.62 24.37
CA GLN A 171 -60.89 -21.32 25.65
C GLN A 171 -60.62 -20.33 26.80
N PRO A 172 -61.03 -20.66 28.05
CA PRO A 172 -60.76 -19.81 29.19
C PRO A 172 -59.28 -19.89 29.58
N TYR A 173 -58.49 -18.93 29.09
CA TYR A 173 -57.07 -18.69 29.44
C TYR A 173 -56.83 -18.29 30.91
N ALA A 174 -57.84 -18.42 31.78
CA ALA A 174 -57.72 -18.19 33.21
C ALA A 174 -57.06 -19.36 33.93
N VAL A 175 -56.99 -20.53 33.29
CA VAL A 175 -56.29 -21.69 33.83
C VAL A 175 -54.83 -21.62 33.37
N PRO A 176 -53.85 -21.57 34.30
CA PRO A 176 -52.44 -21.67 33.96
C PRO A 176 -52.18 -22.99 33.22
N ASP A 177 -51.42 -22.95 32.13
CA ASP A 177 -51.05 -24.18 31.44
C ASP A 177 -50.40 -25.17 32.42
N PRO A 178 -50.74 -26.47 32.35
CA PRO A 178 -50.09 -27.47 33.15
C PRO A 178 -48.59 -27.42 32.86
N SER A 179 -47.78 -27.49 33.92
CA SER A 179 -46.33 -27.52 33.79
C SER A 179 -45.93 -28.69 32.89
N GLY A 180 -45.42 -28.38 31.70
CA GLY A 180 -44.92 -29.40 30.77
C GLY A 180 -43.84 -30.28 31.41
N PRO A 181 -43.52 -31.45 30.81
CA PRO A 181 -42.53 -32.37 31.34
C PRO A 181 -41.22 -31.64 31.64
N LYS A 182 -40.81 -31.68 32.91
CA LYS A 182 -39.53 -31.13 33.35
C LYS A 182 -38.41 -32.00 32.78
N TYR A 183 -37.93 -31.66 31.58
CA TYR A 183 -36.65 -32.22 31.10
C TYR A 183 -35.56 -31.89 32.14
N PRO A 184 -34.69 -32.86 32.48
CA PRO A 184 -33.67 -32.65 33.50
C PRO A 184 -32.64 -31.62 33.03
N ARG A 185 -32.88 -30.34 33.38
CA ARG A 185 -32.04 -29.15 33.11
C ARG A 185 -30.58 -29.23 33.57
N GLN A 186 -30.16 -30.34 34.17
CA GLN A 186 -28.77 -30.55 34.62
C GLN A 186 -27.81 -30.68 33.42
N TRP A 187 -28.26 -31.30 32.32
CA TRP A 187 -27.44 -31.43 31.11
C TRP A 187 -27.36 -30.13 30.33
N ASP A 188 -28.43 -29.33 30.28
CA ASP A 188 -28.41 -28.01 29.62
C ASP A 188 -27.45 -27.03 30.29
N ARG A 189 -27.41 -27.01 31.64
CA ARG A 189 -26.47 -26.13 32.37
C ARG A 189 -25.02 -26.59 32.21
N LEU A 190 -24.78 -27.89 32.14
CA LEU A 190 -23.45 -28.45 31.91
C LEU A 190 -22.98 -28.12 30.49
N LEU A 191 -23.84 -28.31 29.48
CA LEU A 191 -23.55 -27.98 28.09
C LEU A 191 -23.35 -26.47 27.87
N LEU A 192 -24.14 -25.62 28.52
CA LEU A 192 -23.94 -24.16 28.49
C LEU A 192 -22.60 -23.74 29.11
N ARG A 193 -22.20 -24.36 30.23
CA ARG A 193 -20.91 -24.09 30.87
C ARG A 193 -19.74 -24.56 30.00
N ILE A 194 -19.85 -25.75 29.40
CA ILE A 194 -18.84 -26.27 28.48
C ILE A 194 -18.74 -25.36 27.24
N GLY A 195 -19.88 -24.96 26.67
CA GLY A 195 -19.93 -24.04 25.53
C GLY A 195 -19.28 -22.70 25.83
N ALA A 196 -19.58 -22.10 26.98
CA ALA A 196 -18.95 -20.84 27.42
C ALA A 196 -17.42 -20.99 27.62
N LEU A 197 -16.98 -22.12 28.18
CA LEU A 197 -15.56 -22.39 28.42
C LEU A 197 -14.80 -22.60 27.11
N VAL A 198 -15.38 -23.31 26.14
CA VAL A 198 -14.82 -23.47 24.79
C VAL A 198 -14.78 -22.13 24.05
N ALA A 199 -15.84 -21.33 24.11
CA ALA A 199 -15.90 -20.01 23.48
C ALA A 199 -14.86 -19.04 24.05
N LEU A 200 -14.44 -19.22 25.31
CA LEU A 200 -13.40 -18.43 25.96
C LEU A 200 -11.99 -18.99 25.71
N LEU A 201 -11.84 -20.32 25.59
CA LEU A 201 -10.56 -20.96 25.30
C LEU A 201 -10.09 -20.73 23.85
N ILE A 202 -10.98 -20.72 22.87
CA ILE A 202 -10.60 -20.49 21.46
C ILE A 202 -9.83 -19.16 21.27
N PRO A 203 -10.34 -18.00 21.71
CA PRO A 203 -9.62 -16.74 21.57
C PRO A 203 -8.36 -16.68 22.45
N LEU A 204 -8.36 -17.30 23.63
CA LEU A 204 -7.15 -17.38 24.47
C LEU A 204 -6.05 -18.24 23.84
N LEU A 205 -6.40 -19.37 23.23
CA LEU A 205 -5.47 -20.23 22.51
C LEU A 205 -4.96 -19.54 21.23
N TYR A 206 -5.82 -18.81 20.53
CA TYR A 206 -5.41 -18.00 19.38
C TYR A 206 -4.46 -16.86 19.78
N LEU A 207 -4.76 -16.16 20.88
CA LEU A 207 -3.88 -15.13 21.44
C LEU A 207 -2.56 -15.74 21.89
N ALA A 208 -2.58 -16.89 22.56
CA ALA A 208 -1.38 -17.62 22.94
C ALA A 208 -0.57 -18.01 21.70
N TRP A 209 -1.21 -18.53 20.64
CA TRP A 209 -0.54 -18.87 19.38
C TRP A 209 0.12 -17.66 18.72
N LEU A 210 -0.51 -16.48 18.74
CA LEU A 210 0.08 -15.22 18.28
C LEU A 210 1.27 -14.77 19.13
N LEU A 211 1.19 -14.92 20.45
CA LEU A 211 2.27 -14.57 21.38
C LEU A 211 3.45 -15.55 21.31
N LEU A 212 3.18 -16.82 21.01
CA LEU A 212 4.19 -17.87 20.86
C LEU A 212 4.85 -17.87 19.46
N ASN A 213 4.19 -17.31 18.44
CA ASN A 213 4.73 -17.18 17.08
C ASN A 213 4.78 -15.69 16.67
N PRO A 214 5.69 -14.89 17.24
CA PRO A 214 5.90 -13.53 16.76
C PRO A 214 6.28 -13.58 15.27
N LYS A 215 5.75 -12.64 14.48
CA LYS A 215 6.17 -12.47 13.08
C LYS A 215 7.70 -12.34 13.05
N PRO A 216 8.39 -13.02 12.11
CA PRO A 216 9.85 -12.94 12.05
C PRO A 216 10.25 -11.49 11.76
N SER A 217 10.92 -10.86 12.72
CA SER A 217 11.39 -9.48 12.55
C SER A 217 12.50 -9.47 11.49
N ILE A 218 12.25 -8.85 10.35
CA ILE A 218 13.22 -8.77 9.24
C ILE A 218 14.22 -7.62 9.49
N LEU A 219 13.76 -6.54 10.16
CA LEU A 219 14.54 -5.34 10.37
C LEU A 219 15.85 -5.58 11.15
N ALA A 220 15.81 -6.31 12.26
CA ALA A 220 16.99 -6.51 13.11
C ALA A 220 18.11 -7.32 12.41
N PRO A 221 17.83 -8.45 11.73
CA PRO A 221 18.81 -9.14 10.90
C PRO A 221 19.37 -8.28 9.76
N VAL A 222 18.52 -7.52 9.06
CA VAL A 222 18.97 -6.60 7.99
C VAL A 222 19.91 -5.53 8.56
N GLN A 223 19.54 -4.89 9.66
CA GLN A 223 20.36 -3.84 10.28
C GLN A 223 21.74 -4.38 10.70
N LYS A 224 21.81 -5.63 11.17
CA LYS A 224 23.06 -6.30 11.53
C LYS A 224 23.99 -6.49 10.33
N GLU A 225 23.45 -6.90 9.18
CA GLU A 225 24.23 -7.05 7.94
C GLU A 225 24.74 -5.71 7.40
N LEU A 226 23.93 -4.65 7.51
CA LEU A 226 24.32 -3.31 7.09
C LEU A 226 25.42 -2.70 7.98
N ALA A 227 25.39 -2.96 9.28
CA ALA A 227 26.40 -2.49 10.23
C ALA A 227 27.81 -3.06 9.99
N ALA A 228 27.95 -4.12 9.17
CA ALA A 228 29.23 -4.74 8.87
C ALA A 228 30.04 -4.02 7.78
N PHE A 229 29.46 -3.02 7.10
CA PHE A 229 30.16 -2.24 6.07
C PHE A 229 31.00 -1.11 6.69
N PRO A 230 32.32 -1.07 6.46
CA PRO A 230 33.18 -0.06 7.04
C PRO A 230 32.91 1.31 6.41
N CYS A 231 32.88 2.35 7.25
CA CYS A 231 32.66 3.74 6.83
C CYS A 231 31.41 3.89 5.95
N SER A 232 30.28 3.44 6.50
CA SER A 232 28.97 3.47 5.87
C SER A 232 27.93 3.97 6.86
N ALA A 233 26.97 4.77 6.38
CA ALA A 233 25.77 5.12 7.15
C ALA A 233 24.56 4.62 6.37
N LEU A 234 24.20 3.36 6.61
CA LEU A 234 23.12 2.66 5.92
C LEU A 234 21.92 2.54 6.85
N GLU A 235 20.77 3.02 6.39
CA GLU A 235 19.49 2.94 7.09
C GLU A 235 18.54 2.04 6.29
N ALA A 236 17.86 1.13 6.99
CA ALA A 236 16.88 0.24 6.40
C ALA A 236 15.47 0.56 6.87
N SER A 237 14.54 0.62 5.93
CA SER A 237 13.10 0.59 6.16
C SER A 237 12.55 -0.72 5.61
N VAL A 238 11.68 -1.39 6.37
CA VAL A 238 11.18 -2.72 6.02
C VAL A 238 9.65 -2.76 6.07
N ASP A 239 9.05 -3.26 4.99
CA ASP A 239 7.65 -3.71 5.01
C ASP A 239 7.64 -5.21 5.33
N GLU A 240 7.28 -5.57 6.57
CA GLU A 240 7.27 -6.97 7.01
C GLU A 240 6.11 -7.79 6.41
N GLY A 241 5.07 -7.15 5.87
CA GLY A 241 3.95 -7.83 5.22
C GLY A 241 4.32 -8.30 3.82
N GLU A 242 4.98 -7.44 3.06
CA GLU A 242 5.43 -7.74 1.70
C GLU A 242 6.80 -8.42 1.67
N GLY A 243 7.64 -8.21 2.69
CA GLY A 243 9.03 -8.63 2.74
C GLY A 243 9.93 -7.76 1.86
N SER A 244 9.57 -6.50 1.64
CA SER A 244 10.36 -5.54 0.87
C SER A 244 11.21 -4.67 1.79
N VAL A 245 12.49 -4.53 1.45
CA VAL A 245 13.44 -3.70 2.19
C VAL A 245 13.88 -2.53 1.31
N LYS A 246 13.84 -1.32 1.86
CA LYS A 246 14.45 -0.13 1.27
C LYS A 246 15.67 0.27 2.09
N VAL A 247 16.83 0.36 1.43
CA VAL A 247 18.09 0.79 2.05
C VAL A 247 18.52 2.11 1.46
N THR A 248 18.81 3.09 2.31
CA THR A 248 19.30 4.42 1.94
C THR A 248 20.60 4.72 2.67
N GLY A 249 21.52 5.46 2.06
CA GLY A 249 22.75 5.86 2.74
C GLY A 249 23.97 5.98 1.85
N HIS A 250 25.14 5.67 2.41
CA HIS A 250 26.41 5.65 1.66
C HIS A 250 27.34 4.51 2.08
N VAL A 251 28.25 4.12 1.18
CA VAL A 251 29.31 3.12 1.40
C VAL A 251 30.68 3.63 0.98
N SER A 252 31.74 3.04 1.53
CA SER A 252 33.12 3.49 1.31
C SER A 252 33.77 3.01 0.02
N ARG A 253 33.23 1.97 -0.61
CA ARG A 253 33.74 1.41 -1.87
C ARG A 253 32.61 1.26 -2.87
N ALA A 254 32.88 1.53 -4.14
CA ALA A 254 31.90 1.34 -5.21
C ALA A 254 31.39 -0.11 -5.27
N ASP A 255 32.28 -1.09 -5.05
CA ASP A 255 31.95 -2.51 -5.01
C ASP A 255 30.99 -2.88 -3.86
N ASP A 256 30.99 -2.11 -2.78
CA ASP A 256 30.13 -2.37 -1.62
C ASP A 256 28.66 -2.08 -1.93
N ILE A 257 28.33 -1.25 -2.92
CA ILE A 257 26.93 -0.98 -3.33
C ILE A 257 26.25 -2.28 -3.77
N ALA A 258 26.93 -3.07 -4.60
CA ALA A 258 26.43 -4.37 -5.04
C ALA A 258 26.39 -5.37 -3.90
N ALA A 259 27.39 -5.35 -3.01
CA ALA A 259 27.47 -6.23 -1.86
C ALA A 259 26.35 -5.96 -0.84
N VAL A 260 25.97 -4.69 -0.61
CA VAL A 260 24.84 -4.31 0.25
C VAL A 260 23.55 -4.98 -0.23
N LYS A 261 23.24 -4.86 -1.53
CA LYS A 261 22.04 -5.49 -2.10
C LYS A 261 22.04 -7.00 -1.92
N GLN A 262 23.17 -7.66 -2.16
CA GLN A 262 23.28 -9.12 -2.02
C GLN A 262 23.12 -9.57 -0.56
N ARG A 263 23.76 -8.88 0.40
CA ARG A 263 23.64 -9.22 1.82
C ARG A 263 22.22 -9.02 2.34
N VAL A 264 21.54 -7.93 1.95
CA VAL A 264 20.14 -7.69 2.33
C VAL A 264 19.22 -8.77 1.77
N LEU A 265 19.39 -9.17 0.51
CA LEU A 265 18.60 -10.26 -0.10
C LEU A 265 18.89 -11.64 0.52
N SER A 266 20.05 -11.83 1.15
CA SER A 266 20.40 -13.08 1.83
C SER A 266 19.72 -13.25 3.20
N VAL A 267 19.10 -12.19 3.73
CA VAL A 267 18.37 -12.23 5.00
C VAL A 267 17.05 -12.97 4.83
N GLN A 268 16.80 -13.95 5.71
CA GLN A 268 15.57 -14.73 5.71
C GLN A 268 14.34 -13.82 5.90
N GLY A 269 13.39 -13.91 4.97
CA GLY A 269 12.15 -13.11 4.98
C GLY A 269 12.16 -11.93 4.01
N VAL A 270 13.33 -11.55 3.47
CA VAL A 270 13.45 -10.53 2.41
C VAL A 270 13.09 -11.14 1.06
N LYS A 271 12.11 -10.57 0.37
CA LYS A 271 11.71 -10.95 -1.00
C LYS A 271 12.24 -9.98 -2.05
N SER A 272 12.40 -8.71 -1.68
CA SER A 272 12.92 -7.67 -2.57
C SER A 272 13.71 -6.63 -1.79
N ALA A 273 14.69 -6.01 -2.45
CA ALA A 273 15.53 -4.96 -1.88
C ALA A 273 15.71 -3.82 -2.89
N ASP A 274 15.24 -2.63 -2.52
CA ASP A 274 15.55 -1.36 -3.18
C ASP A 274 16.72 -0.70 -2.46
N VAL A 275 17.81 -0.41 -3.17
CA VAL A 275 19.07 0.07 -2.58
C VAL A 275 19.44 1.39 -3.24
N GLN A 276 19.28 2.47 -2.50
CA GLN A 276 19.56 3.85 -2.88
C GLN A 276 20.77 4.33 -2.08
N VAL A 277 21.96 3.86 -2.47
CA VAL A 277 23.21 4.05 -1.72
C VAL A 277 24.25 4.76 -2.58
N GLU A 278 24.86 5.79 -2.02
CA GLU A 278 25.93 6.58 -2.66
C GLU A 278 27.33 6.05 -2.30
N HIS A 279 28.31 6.27 -3.16
CA HIS A 279 29.72 5.97 -2.86
C HIS A 279 30.37 7.20 -2.20
N ARG A 280 30.96 7.04 -1.01
CA ARG A 280 31.70 8.09 -0.27
C ARG A 280 33.00 7.54 0.28
N ILE A 281 34.12 7.95 -0.31
CA ILE A 281 35.44 7.39 -0.04
C ILE A 281 35.89 7.75 1.39
N TRP A 282 36.69 6.88 2.03
CA TRP A 282 37.40 7.22 3.26
C TRP A 282 38.55 8.19 2.94
N PRO A 283 38.77 9.29 3.67
CA PRO A 283 38.26 9.60 5.02
C PRO A 283 36.95 10.39 5.06
N HIS A 284 36.40 10.83 3.92
CA HIS A 284 35.26 11.76 3.89
C HIS A 284 34.03 11.22 4.62
N CYS A 285 33.72 9.94 4.49
CA CYS A 285 32.61 9.30 5.23
C CYS A 285 32.82 9.37 6.76
N GLU A 286 34.04 9.14 7.24
CA GLU A 286 34.37 9.16 8.68
C GLU A 286 34.28 10.59 9.24
N VAL A 287 34.76 11.57 8.47
CA VAL A 287 34.68 12.99 8.80
C VAL A 287 33.22 13.46 8.93
N VAL A 288 32.38 13.13 7.94
CA VAL A 288 30.96 13.47 7.97
C VAL A 288 30.27 12.84 9.17
N GLU A 289 30.60 11.60 9.52
CA GLU A 289 30.02 10.94 10.69
C GLU A 289 30.46 11.61 12.00
N ILE A 290 31.72 11.99 12.13
CA ILE A 290 32.24 12.76 13.28
C ILE A 290 31.51 14.10 13.43
N LEU A 291 31.26 14.80 12.31
CA LEU A 291 30.68 16.13 12.30
C LEU A 291 29.15 16.17 12.25
N LYS A 292 28.48 15.01 12.04
CA LYS A 292 27.03 14.89 11.83
C LYS A 292 26.21 15.64 12.88
N ALA A 293 26.51 15.42 14.16
CA ALA A 293 25.79 16.05 15.27
C ALA A 293 25.99 17.57 15.32
N TYR A 294 27.17 18.06 14.92
CA TYR A 294 27.51 19.49 14.94
C TYR A 294 26.98 20.23 13.72
N LYS A 295 26.86 19.54 12.57
CA LYS A 295 26.13 20.04 11.39
C LYS A 295 24.64 20.15 11.66
N ALA A 296 24.03 19.11 12.24
CA ALA A 296 22.63 19.15 12.64
C ALA A 296 22.38 20.30 13.61
N ARG A 297 23.28 20.53 14.57
CA ARG A 297 23.18 21.66 15.50
C ARG A 297 23.29 23.02 14.81
N ASN A 298 24.15 23.15 13.80
CA ASN A 298 24.24 24.37 13.00
C ASN A 298 22.90 24.68 12.29
N ASP A 299 22.31 23.65 11.69
CA ASP A 299 21.07 23.75 10.92
C ASP A 299 19.85 23.99 11.83
N ASP A 300 19.67 23.15 12.85
CA ASP A 300 18.55 23.21 13.80
C ASP A 300 18.63 24.46 14.70
N GLY A 301 19.85 24.83 15.10
CA GLY A 301 20.12 26.04 15.90
C GLY A 301 20.09 27.33 15.07
N GLN A 302 19.97 27.24 13.75
CA GLN A 302 20.01 28.37 12.81
C GLN A 302 21.22 29.28 13.07
N TYR A 303 22.39 28.68 13.35
CA TYR A 303 23.59 29.43 13.66
C TYR A 303 24.16 30.14 12.44
N GLY A 304 23.96 29.58 11.23
CA GLY A 304 24.32 30.25 9.98
C GLY A 304 25.76 30.06 9.53
N LEU A 305 26.51 29.14 10.16
CA LEU A 305 27.85 28.76 9.69
C LEU A 305 27.73 28.12 8.30
N THR A 306 28.41 28.69 7.31
CA THR A 306 28.40 28.15 5.94
C THR A 306 29.77 28.22 5.31
N VAL A 307 30.03 27.28 4.41
CA VAL A 307 31.21 27.26 3.55
C VAL A 307 30.76 27.08 2.11
N THR A 308 31.30 27.91 1.23
CA THR A 308 31.00 27.91 -0.20
C THR A 308 32.29 28.10 -0.99
N PRO A 309 32.34 27.67 -2.27
CA PRO A 309 33.40 28.10 -3.17
C PRO A 309 33.48 29.64 -3.21
N PHE A 310 34.63 30.18 -3.60
CA PHE A 310 34.74 31.62 -3.83
C PHE A 310 33.65 32.13 -4.78
N THR A 311 33.26 33.41 -4.63
CA THR A 311 32.08 33.97 -5.32
C THR A 311 32.19 33.79 -6.84
N GLY A 312 31.23 33.06 -7.44
CA GLY A 312 31.20 32.79 -8.88
C GLY A 312 31.93 31.51 -9.30
N HIS A 313 32.52 30.76 -8.37
CA HIS A 313 33.14 29.47 -8.63
C HIS A 313 32.17 28.31 -8.42
N SER A 314 32.35 27.23 -9.18
CA SER A 314 31.56 26.00 -9.01
C SER A 314 32.15 25.11 -7.91
N GLU A 315 31.44 24.04 -7.53
CA GLU A 315 31.98 22.98 -6.67
C GLU A 315 32.98 22.06 -7.41
N ARG A 316 33.23 22.33 -8.69
CA ARG A 316 34.27 21.68 -9.49
C ARG A 316 35.51 22.56 -9.53
N PHE A 317 36.64 21.97 -9.19
CA PHE A 317 37.96 22.60 -9.20
C PHE A 317 38.86 21.90 -10.19
N ILE A 318 39.69 22.66 -10.88
CA ILE A 318 40.60 22.12 -11.89
C ILE A 318 42.00 21.92 -11.30
N GLU A 319 42.73 20.92 -11.77
CA GLU A 319 44.14 20.72 -11.45
C GLU A 319 44.95 22.02 -11.62
N GLY A 320 45.79 22.36 -10.64
CA GLY A 320 46.58 23.59 -10.62
C GLY A 320 45.86 24.81 -10.05
N GLU A 321 44.55 24.72 -9.80
CA GLU A 321 43.77 25.78 -9.19
C GLU A 321 44.06 25.89 -7.68
N LYS A 322 44.07 27.12 -7.16
CA LYS A 322 44.21 27.39 -5.72
C LYS A 322 42.83 27.30 -5.05
N ILE A 323 42.74 26.50 -4.00
CA ILE A 323 41.53 26.32 -3.20
C ILE A 323 41.27 27.60 -2.41
N THR A 324 40.25 28.33 -2.82
CA THR A 324 39.76 29.51 -2.12
C THR A 324 38.29 29.30 -1.76
N VAL A 325 37.98 29.37 -0.47
CA VAL A 325 36.63 29.20 0.05
C VAL A 325 36.15 30.43 0.78
N LYS A 326 34.85 30.70 0.64
CA LYS A 326 34.16 31.71 1.41
C LYS A 326 33.44 31.06 2.58
N VAL A 327 33.82 31.47 3.79
CA VAL A 327 33.20 31.03 5.04
C VAL A 327 32.37 32.18 5.61
N THR A 328 31.13 31.89 6.01
CA THR A 328 30.32 32.80 6.83
C THR A 328 30.27 32.24 8.23
N GLU A 329 30.76 33.00 9.21
CA GLU A 329 30.73 32.62 10.62
C GLU A 329 29.28 32.51 11.15
N PRO A 330 29.06 31.71 12.21
CA PRO A 330 27.77 31.62 12.85
C PRO A 330 27.40 32.94 13.54
N ASN A 331 26.17 33.07 14.01
CA ASN A 331 25.63 34.26 14.69
C ASN A 331 26.19 34.51 16.12
N TYR A 332 27.37 33.97 16.43
CA TYR A 332 28.08 34.16 17.68
C TYR A 332 29.58 34.27 17.43
N GLU A 333 30.30 34.84 18.39
CA GLU A 333 31.76 34.92 18.33
C GLU A 333 32.41 33.57 18.61
N GLY A 334 33.38 33.16 17.78
CA GLY A 334 34.06 31.88 17.90
C GLY A 334 35.41 31.80 17.20
N TYR A 335 36.14 30.74 17.51
CA TYR A 335 37.34 30.31 16.80
C TYR A 335 36.95 29.48 15.58
N LEU A 336 37.61 29.75 14.47
CA LEU A 336 37.37 29.09 13.19
C LEU A 336 38.47 28.07 12.87
N TYR A 337 38.06 26.92 12.37
CA TYR A 337 38.94 25.85 11.90
C TYR A 337 38.47 25.37 10.54
N VAL A 338 39.38 25.32 9.56
CA VAL A 338 39.12 24.86 8.19
C VAL A 338 40.15 23.82 7.81
N ASP A 339 39.65 22.61 7.54
CA ASP A 339 40.45 21.46 7.15
C ASP A 339 40.02 20.98 5.75
N TYR A 340 40.97 20.55 4.94
CA TYR A 340 40.75 20.02 3.60
C TYR A 340 41.25 18.58 3.50
N TYR A 341 40.36 17.67 3.13
CA TYR A 341 40.60 16.23 3.03
C TYR A 341 40.66 15.82 1.57
N THR A 342 41.82 15.33 1.18
CA THR A 342 42.14 14.88 -0.18
C THR A 342 41.59 13.49 -0.45
N VAL A 343 41.60 13.08 -1.73
CA VAL A 343 41.23 11.71 -2.13
C VAL A 343 42.28 10.66 -1.72
N THR A 344 43.52 11.05 -1.44
CA THR A 344 44.57 10.13 -0.92
C THR A 344 44.37 9.78 0.55
N GLY A 345 43.56 10.54 1.25
CA GLY A 345 43.31 10.40 2.68
C GLY A 345 44.28 11.16 3.57
N ASP A 346 44.86 12.23 3.04
CA ASP A 346 45.57 13.23 3.82
C ASP A 346 44.64 14.39 4.19
N VAL A 347 44.91 15.03 5.32
CA VAL A 347 44.27 16.28 5.74
C VAL A 347 45.29 17.41 5.68
N ALA A 348 44.86 18.54 5.14
CA ALA A 348 45.57 19.80 5.14
C ALA A 348 44.81 20.78 6.06
N HIS A 349 45.53 21.38 7.00
CA HIS A 349 44.96 22.35 7.94
C HIS A 349 45.06 23.75 7.33
N ILE A 350 43.99 24.18 6.65
CA ILE A 350 43.95 25.45 5.92
C ILE A 350 43.89 26.63 6.89
N PHE A 351 43.12 26.50 7.98
CA PHE A 351 42.96 27.56 8.95
C PHE A 351 42.73 26.97 10.35
N PRO A 352 43.34 27.52 11.42
CA PRO A 352 44.33 28.60 11.47
C PRO A 352 45.68 28.20 10.85
N HIS A 353 46.31 29.13 10.13
CA HIS A 353 47.61 28.91 9.46
C HIS A 353 48.60 30.07 9.70
N PRO A 354 49.92 29.84 9.88
CA PRO A 354 50.87 30.92 10.22
C PRO A 354 51.04 32.02 9.16
N GLN A 355 50.68 31.72 7.90
CA GLN A 355 50.79 32.67 6.78
C GLN A 355 49.48 33.43 6.49
N GLU A 356 48.44 33.20 7.29
CA GLU A 356 47.17 33.91 7.22
C GLU A 356 47.17 35.04 8.26
N SER A 357 46.88 36.27 7.84
CA SER A 357 47.00 37.47 8.70
C SER A 357 46.04 37.43 9.89
N GLU A 358 44.87 36.86 9.70
CA GLU A 358 43.78 36.77 10.69
C GLU A 358 43.81 35.45 11.48
N SER A 359 44.90 34.70 11.43
CA SER A 359 45.00 33.35 12.00
C SER A 359 44.86 33.30 13.53
N GLY A 360 44.05 32.36 14.02
CA GLY A 360 43.97 32.01 15.45
C GLY A 360 43.22 33.02 16.34
N ARG A 361 42.60 34.06 15.78
CA ARG A 361 41.70 34.96 16.52
C ARG A 361 40.26 34.45 16.57
N THR A 362 39.44 35.11 17.36
CA THR A 362 37.98 34.96 17.29
C THR A 362 37.40 35.88 16.22
N PHE A 363 36.32 35.42 15.59
CA PHE A 363 35.59 36.15 14.55
C PHE A 363 34.22 36.55 15.06
N GLY A 364 33.74 37.71 14.64
CA GLY A 364 32.43 38.23 15.02
C GLY A 364 31.30 37.42 14.39
N GLY A 365 30.12 37.48 15.01
CA GLY A 365 28.97 36.76 14.48
C GLY A 365 28.60 37.21 13.06
N SER A 366 28.39 36.25 12.16
CA SER A 366 28.05 36.49 10.74
C SER A 366 29.11 37.23 9.92
N GLU A 367 30.35 37.30 10.40
CA GLU A 367 31.50 37.77 9.64
C GLU A 367 31.75 36.85 8.43
N GLN A 368 32.14 37.42 7.29
CA GLN A 368 32.45 36.66 6.07
C GLN A 368 33.95 36.72 5.81
N LEU A 369 34.55 35.56 5.60
CA LEU A 369 35.98 35.37 5.42
C LEU A 369 36.26 34.66 4.10
N THR A 370 37.27 35.13 3.39
CA THR A 370 37.84 34.41 2.24
C THR A 370 39.12 33.74 2.70
N ILE A 371 39.13 32.41 2.73
CA ILE A 371 40.25 31.63 3.23
C ILE A 371 40.97 31.00 2.04
N GLY A 372 42.31 31.04 2.08
CA GLY A 372 43.13 30.59 0.97
C GLY A 372 43.25 31.64 -0.16
N GLU A 373 43.04 32.92 0.12
CA GLU A 373 43.44 34.02 -0.77
C GLU A 373 44.85 34.50 -0.40
N GLU A 374 45.10 34.76 0.89
CA GLU A 374 46.40 35.09 1.46
C GLU A 374 47.25 33.82 1.72
N GLY A 375 48.57 33.96 1.88
CA GLY A 375 49.50 32.84 2.13
C GLY A 375 49.70 31.84 0.96
N ARG A 376 50.47 30.77 1.24
CA ARG A 376 50.65 29.62 0.33
C ARG A 376 49.36 28.81 0.30
N GLY A 377 48.40 29.26 -0.50
CA GLY A 377 47.13 28.54 -0.67
C GLY A 377 47.35 27.14 -1.21
N TRP A 378 46.38 26.27 -0.92
CA TRP A 378 46.42 24.87 -1.29
C TRP A 378 46.08 24.72 -2.76
N VAL A 379 46.95 24.07 -3.52
CA VAL A 379 46.76 23.84 -4.95
C VAL A 379 46.16 22.45 -5.14
N VAL A 380 45.13 22.36 -5.99
CA VAL A 380 44.53 21.08 -6.38
C VAL A 380 45.53 20.31 -7.24
N CYS A 381 45.96 19.14 -6.77
CA CYS A 381 46.96 18.33 -7.45
C CYS A 381 46.55 16.85 -7.49
N PRO A 382 47.05 16.06 -8.46
CA PRO A 382 46.73 14.64 -8.52
C PRO A 382 47.17 13.87 -7.26
N PRO A 383 46.47 12.79 -6.90
CA PRO A 383 45.32 12.21 -7.58
C PRO A 383 44.03 13.05 -7.38
N LEU A 384 43.23 13.11 -8.44
CA LEU A 384 42.01 13.93 -8.50
C LEU A 384 40.77 13.07 -8.24
N GLY A 385 39.72 13.66 -7.71
CA GLY A 385 38.50 12.96 -7.35
C GLY A 385 37.55 13.81 -6.51
N GLN A 386 36.66 13.13 -5.79
CA GLN A 386 35.84 13.81 -4.79
C GLN A 386 36.71 14.16 -3.58
N GLU A 387 36.58 15.37 -3.06
CA GLU A 387 37.31 15.88 -1.89
C GLU A 387 36.37 16.65 -0.97
N LEU A 388 36.84 16.98 0.24
CA LEU A 388 35.98 17.52 1.30
C LEU A 388 36.68 18.66 2.04
N ILE A 389 36.02 19.80 2.15
CA ILE A 389 36.40 20.88 3.05
C ILE A 389 35.45 20.87 4.23
N THR A 390 35.98 20.93 5.44
CA THR A 390 35.19 21.07 6.66
C THR A 390 35.50 22.37 7.37
N VAL A 391 34.47 22.93 7.98
CA VAL A 391 34.56 24.14 8.78
C VAL A 391 33.95 23.87 10.14
N ILE A 392 34.68 24.19 11.21
CA ILE A 392 34.23 24.05 12.59
C ILE A 392 34.37 25.42 13.26
N SER A 393 33.28 25.89 13.87
CA SER A 393 33.30 27.11 14.69
C SER A 393 32.98 26.75 16.14
N SER A 394 33.84 27.22 17.06
CA SER A 394 33.75 26.91 18.48
C SER A 394 34.02 28.15 19.35
N PRO A 395 33.17 28.48 20.34
CA PRO A 395 33.43 29.56 21.28
C PRO A 395 34.71 29.40 22.12
N THR A 396 35.19 28.16 22.26
CA THR A 396 36.42 27.81 23.00
C THR A 396 37.42 27.18 22.04
N PRO A 397 38.73 27.43 22.20
CA PRO A 397 39.72 26.88 21.30
C PRO A 397 39.73 25.34 21.38
N LEU A 398 39.68 24.68 20.22
CA LEU A 398 39.71 23.21 20.13
C LEU A 398 41.10 22.64 20.47
N TYR A 399 42.13 23.41 20.12
CA TYR A 399 43.53 23.12 20.41
C TYR A 399 44.32 24.42 20.57
N THR A 400 45.43 24.36 21.30
CA THR A 400 46.32 25.49 21.58
C THR A 400 47.69 25.37 20.90
N GLU A 401 48.05 24.17 20.44
CA GLU A 401 49.29 23.91 19.71
C GLU A 401 49.03 23.99 18.21
N ALA A 402 49.98 24.54 17.45
CA ALA A 402 49.88 24.56 15.99
C ALA A 402 49.94 23.14 15.43
N LEU A 403 48.97 22.79 14.59
CA LEU A 403 49.00 21.55 13.83
C LEU A 403 50.08 21.62 12.75
N VAL A 404 50.57 20.46 12.33
CA VAL A 404 51.41 20.37 11.12
C VAL A 404 50.58 20.78 9.91
N GLU A 405 51.18 21.33 8.85
CA GLU A 405 50.41 21.83 7.70
C GLU A 405 49.58 20.72 7.01
N SER A 406 50.13 19.51 6.92
CA SER A 406 49.43 18.34 6.42
C SER A 406 49.85 17.07 7.18
N GLU A 407 48.88 16.21 7.48
CA GLU A 407 49.10 14.88 8.06
C GLU A 407 48.11 13.85 7.51
N PRO A 408 48.38 12.54 7.63
CA PRO A 408 47.43 11.50 7.25
C PRO A 408 46.15 11.57 8.08
N ALA A 409 44.97 11.48 7.44
CA ALA A 409 43.69 11.58 8.13
C ALA A 409 43.51 10.48 9.20
N LYS A 410 44.11 9.29 9.00
CA LYS A 410 44.09 8.20 10.00
C LYS A 410 44.69 8.62 11.35
N ASP A 411 45.64 9.55 11.34
CA ASP A 411 46.35 10.02 12.53
C ASP A 411 45.65 11.25 13.13
N TYR A 412 45.05 12.11 12.30
CA TYR A 412 44.31 13.29 12.74
C TYR A 412 42.91 12.98 13.28
N LEU A 413 42.12 12.13 12.62
CA LEU A 413 40.71 11.91 12.98
C LEU A 413 40.49 11.43 14.43
N PRO A 414 41.35 10.56 15.01
CA PRO A 414 41.29 10.24 16.44
C PRO A 414 41.55 11.45 17.34
N LYS A 415 42.42 12.40 16.94
CA LYS A 415 42.66 13.65 17.67
C LYS A 415 41.43 14.55 17.57
N LEU A 416 40.87 14.72 16.37
CA LEU A 416 39.67 15.52 16.13
C LEU A 416 38.50 15.05 17.01
N ARG A 417 38.26 13.73 17.09
CA ARG A 417 37.27 13.15 18.00
C ARG A 417 37.49 13.56 19.45
N ARG A 418 38.71 13.44 19.97
CA ARG A 418 39.03 13.83 21.35
C ARG A 418 38.80 15.33 21.60
N MET A 419 39.16 16.19 20.65
CA MET A 419 38.96 17.64 20.75
C MET A 419 37.48 18.01 20.77
N LEU A 420 36.68 17.37 19.92
CA LEU A 420 35.22 17.56 19.88
C LEU A 420 34.53 16.99 21.13
N ASP A 421 34.94 15.81 21.59
CA ASP A 421 34.41 15.19 22.81
C ASP A 421 34.71 16.02 24.06
N ALA A 422 35.91 16.61 24.16
CA ALA A 422 36.28 17.53 25.23
C ALA A 422 35.40 18.80 25.23
N ASN A 423 34.89 19.20 24.07
CA ASN A 423 34.01 20.35 23.89
C ASN A 423 32.52 19.96 23.74
N ARG A 424 32.14 18.71 24.03
CA ARG A 424 30.76 18.21 23.80
C ARG A 424 29.68 19.00 24.52
N GLY A 425 30.02 19.57 25.69
CA GLY A 425 29.14 20.44 26.48
C GLY A 425 28.94 21.85 25.91
N ASN A 426 29.73 22.25 24.91
CA ASN A 426 29.58 23.55 24.27
C ASN A 426 28.41 23.50 23.28
N ALA A 427 27.26 24.06 23.68
CA ALA A 427 26.05 24.09 22.88
C ALA A 427 26.16 24.97 21.62
N LYS A 428 27.20 25.80 21.50
CA LYS A 428 27.48 26.63 20.34
C LYS A 428 28.68 26.10 19.55
N LEU A 429 29.09 24.84 19.71
CA LEU A 429 30.00 24.21 18.77
C LEU A 429 29.21 23.76 17.54
N ALA A 430 29.60 24.23 16.36
CA ALA A 430 28.90 24.01 15.09
C ALA A 430 29.89 23.59 13.99
N ALA A 431 29.39 22.86 13.00
CA ALA A 431 30.19 22.46 11.84
C ALA A 431 29.42 22.63 10.53
N ALA A 432 30.16 22.89 9.46
CA ALA A 432 29.70 22.88 8.07
C ALA A 432 30.74 22.14 7.22
N TYR A 433 30.34 21.69 6.03
CA TYR A 433 31.25 21.06 5.10
C TYR A 433 30.81 21.27 3.67
N LEU A 434 31.77 21.22 2.74
CA LEU A 434 31.60 21.38 1.30
C LEU A 434 32.28 20.19 0.62
N PHE A 435 31.52 19.44 -0.17
CA PHE A 435 32.08 18.48 -1.10
C PHE A 435 32.49 19.20 -2.38
N MET A 436 33.63 18.82 -2.92
CA MET A 436 34.15 19.36 -4.17
C MET A 436 34.60 18.20 -5.06
N GLN A 437 34.53 18.43 -6.37
CA GLN A 437 35.01 17.49 -7.38
C GLN A 437 36.23 18.09 -8.06
N THR A 438 37.37 17.40 -8.01
CA THR A 438 38.58 17.82 -8.71
C THR A 438 38.73 17.06 -10.03
N GLU A 439 39.09 17.80 -11.08
CA GLU A 439 39.16 17.30 -12.46
C GLU A 439 40.49 17.72 -13.11
N PRO A 440 41.03 16.91 -14.03
CA PRO A 440 42.32 17.20 -14.67
C PRO A 440 42.25 18.48 -15.50
N ALA A 441 43.34 19.22 -15.54
CA ALA A 441 43.46 20.37 -16.44
C ALA A 441 43.57 19.89 -17.89
N GLU A 442 42.80 20.51 -18.79
CA GLU A 442 42.81 20.23 -20.22
C GLU A 442 43.57 21.30 -21.02
N GLY A 443 44.13 20.91 -22.17
CA GLY A 443 44.72 21.87 -23.11
C GLY A 443 45.93 22.65 -22.56
N THR A 444 45.90 23.97 -22.72
CA THR A 444 47.00 24.89 -22.36
C THR A 444 47.23 25.02 -20.86
N ASP A 445 46.23 24.69 -20.05
CA ASP A 445 46.25 24.92 -18.60
C ASP A 445 46.99 23.79 -17.87
N LYS A 446 47.18 22.64 -18.54
CA LYS A 446 47.91 21.48 -18.00
C LYS A 446 49.37 21.78 -17.66
N GLN A 447 50.04 22.59 -18.47
CA GLN A 447 51.44 22.95 -18.21
C GLN A 447 51.57 23.87 -17.00
N ALA A 448 50.62 24.80 -16.82
CA ALA A 448 50.55 25.66 -15.64
C ALA A 448 50.22 24.84 -14.38
N ALA A 449 49.33 23.85 -14.50
CA ALA A 449 48.96 22.95 -13.41
C ALA A 449 50.15 22.11 -12.91
N LEU A 450 50.94 21.53 -13.82
CA LEU A 450 52.16 20.79 -13.45
C LEU A 450 53.16 21.64 -12.66
N VAL A 451 53.34 22.90 -13.09
CA VAL A 451 54.21 23.86 -12.40
C VAL A 451 53.66 24.23 -11.01
N ALA A 452 52.36 24.49 -10.91
CA ALA A 452 51.69 24.81 -9.65
C ALA A 452 51.76 23.65 -8.65
N CYS A 453 51.68 22.41 -9.12
CA CYS A 453 51.82 21.19 -8.32
C CYS A 453 53.27 20.78 -8.00
N GLY A 454 54.26 21.55 -8.45
CA GLY A 454 55.67 21.27 -8.20
C GLY A 454 56.21 20.02 -8.91
N VAL A 455 55.49 19.50 -9.92
CA VAL A 455 55.94 18.38 -10.75
C VAL A 455 56.79 18.96 -11.88
N GLY A 456 58.11 18.75 -11.78
CA GLY A 456 59.13 19.40 -12.61
C GLY A 456 58.85 19.39 -14.12
N VAL A 457 59.07 20.56 -14.73
CA VAL A 457 59.14 20.78 -16.18
C VAL A 457 60.12 19.79 -16.81
N ALA A 458 59.63 18.86 -17.63
CA ALA A 458 60.48 18.14 -18.57
C ALA A 458 61.06 19.17 -19.58
N PRO A 459 62.38 19.16 -19.86
CA PRO A 459 62.94 20.09 -20.83
C PRO A 459 62.34 19.81 -22.21
N ALA A 460 61.90 20.88 -22.87
CA ALA A 460 61.30 20.84 -24.20
C ALA A 460 62.20 20.06 -25.18
N GLU A 461 61.62 19.10 -25.89
CA GLU A 461 62.26 18.44 -27.02
C GLU A 461 62.73 19.50 -28.03
N GLU A 462 64.04 19.53 -28.27
CA GLU A 462 64.64 20.29 -29.37
C GLU A 462 63.99 19.88 -30.69
N THR A 463 63.40 20.85 -31.36
CA THR A 463 62.90 20.71 -32.72
C THR A 463 64.09 20.45 -33.66
N PRO A 464 64.12 19.35 -34.44
CA PRO A 464 65.19 19.15 -35.40
C PRO A 464 65.06 20.17 -36.55
N PRO A 465 66.17 20.66 -37.12
CA PRO A 465 66.12 21.68 -38.16
C PRO A 465 65.57 21.11 -39.47
N ALA A 466 64.90 22.00 -40.19
CA ALA A 466 64.29 21.75 -41.49
C ALA A 466 65.30 21.16 -42.50
N VAL A 467 64.82 20.16 -43.23
CA VAL A 467 65.48 19.58 -44.40
C VAL A 467 65.36 20.58 -45.55
N ASP A 468 66.49 21.12 -46.00
CA ASP A 468 66.58 21.82 -47.28
C ASP A 468 66.68 20.80 -48.41
N ASP A 469 65.79 20.99 -49.38
CA ASP A 469 65.61 20.21 -50.60
C ASP A 469 66.67 20.62 -51.65
N ALA A 470 67.42 19.64 -52.17
CA ALA A 470 68.23 19.82 -53.37
C ALA A 470 68.43 18.48 -54.12
N THR A 471 67.55 18.25 -55.08
CA THR A 471 67.83 17.81 -56.47
C THR A 471 68.86 16.70 -56.72
N GLU A 472 68.39 15.51 -57.15
CA GLU A 472 68.98 14.82 -58.31
C GLU A 472 67.97 13.85 -58.99
N ALA A 473 67.98 13.83 -60.32
CA ALA A 473 67.02 13.22 -61.24
C ALA A 473 67.24 11.69 -61.44
N PRO A 474 66.28 10.94 -62.03
CA PRO A 474 66.33 9.48 -62.10
C PRO A 474 67.11 8.99 -63.34
N ALA A 475 67.98 7.99 -63.14
CA ALA A 475 68.57 7.22 -64.23
C ALA A 475 67.64 6.05 -64.58
N GLU A 476 67.18 6.10 -65.83
CA GLU A 476 66.40 5.12 -66.56
C GLU A 476 67.31 3.97 -67.02
N GLU A 477 66.95 2.72 -66.74
CA GLU A 477 67.57 1.54 -67.34
C GLU A 477 66.48 0.65 -67.97
N PRO A 478 66.61 0.24 -69.25
CA PRO A 478 65.57 -0.46 -69.97
C PRO A 478 65.71 -1.99 -69.91
N ALA A 479 64.55 -2.66 -69.92
CA ALA A 479 64.35 -4.09 -70.23
C ALA A 479 64.82 -4.42 -71.69
N PRO A 480 64.99 -5.70 -72.09
CA PRO A 480 64.40 -6.94 -71.54
C PRO A 480 65.35 -8.07 -71.13
#